data_AF-A0A3E0KF16-F1
#
_entry.id   AF-A0A3E0KF16-F1
#
_cell.length_a   1.000
_cell.length_b   1.000
_cell.length_c   1.000
_cell.angle_alpha   90.00
_cell.angle_beta   90.00
_cell.angle_gamma   90.00
#
_symmetry.space_group_name_H-M   'P 1'
#
loop_
_entity.id
_entity.type
_entity.pdbx_description
1 polymer ?
#
loop_
_entity_poly.entity_id
_entity_poly.type
_entity_poly.pdbx_seq_one_letter_code
_entity_poly.pdbx_strand_id
1 'polypeptide(L)'
;MRGLQMGWYTMGGQRVYRLTTGGQELVYVDTAAGAAAARPNTRYVFSPEDADRFVALVRAAQAGEWAEVAGGVDEAVFSPQPGPSVLTDPFLWLAIAATLPIAIGFPWVVTAGARGMHYRVGPDGIAVHHLGRKLYRWQDIKSVQRLDQVPRLWRVFGASLPGYHVGDFIAGSLGTVKVYASRLKPPMVLLETTRGRRVLLGPEDVDGLLNAVEHYR
;
A
#
# COMPACT_ATOMS: atom_id res chain seq x y z
N MET A 1 -13.52 -1.59 16.62
CA MET A 1 -12.16 -1.20 17.07
C MET A 1 -11.87 -1.92 18.38
N ARG A 2 -10.97 -2.92 18.37
CA ARG A 2 -10.59 -3.69 19.56
C ARG A 2 -9.21 -3.21 20.01
N GLY A 3 -9.18 -2.39 21.05
CA GLY A 3 -8.00 -1.80 21.69
C GLY A 3 -8.36 -1.45 23.14
N LEU A 4 -7.45 -0.84 23.89
CA LEU A 4 -7.68 -0.42 25.29
C LEU A 4 -9.03 0.30 25.41
N GLN A 5 -9.97 -0.31 26.15
CA GLN A 5 -11.30 0.27 26.37
C GLN A 5 -11.31 0.89 27.76
N MET A 6 -11.09 2.21 27.79
CA MET A 6 -11.09 3.04 29.00
C MET A 6 -12.25 4.02 28.91
N GLY A 7 -13.21 3.94 29.84
CA GLY A 7 -14.31 4.89 29.90
C GLY A 7 -15.62 4.31 30.44
N TRP A 8 -16.66 5.13 30.41
CA TRP A 8 -18.01 4.73 30.79
C TRP A 8 -18.71 4.00 29.65
N TYR A 9 -19.25 2.82 29.96
CA TYR A 9 -20.03 2.01 29.04
C TYR A 9 -21.36 1.63 29.69
N THR A 10 -22.34 1.29 28.86
CA THR A 10 -23.61 0.69 29.30
C THR A 10 -23.58 -0.79 28.95
N MET A 11 -23.63 -1.66 29.97
CA MET A 11 -23.67 -3.12 29.80
C MET A 11 -24.86 -3.68 30.60
N GLY A 12 -25.73 -4.46 29.95
CA GLY A 12 -26.91 -5.03 30.60
C GLY A 12 -27.87 -3.99 31.21
N GLY A 13 -27.92 -2.77 30.67
CA GLY A 13 -28.74 -1.68 31.20
C GLY A 13 -28.11 -0.91 32.38
N GLN A 14 -26.90 -1.26 32.81
CA GLN A 14 -26.19 -0.59 33.91
C GLN A 14 -24.94 0.13 33.42
N ARG A 15 -24.63 1.27 34.04
CA ARG A 15 -23.44 2.06 33.73
C ARG A 15 -22.23 1.47 34.45
N VAL A 16 -21.21 1.11 33.68
CA VAL A 16 -19.98 0.47 34.18
C VAL A 16 -18.76 1.24 33.71
N TYR A 17 -17.74 1.32 34.57
CA TYR A 17 -16.44 1.88 34.20
C TYR A 17 -15.53 0.74 33.75
N ARG A 18 -15.15 0.74 32.47
CA ARG A 18 -14.37 -0.33 31.88
C ARG A 18 -12.90 0.06 31.82
N LEU A 19 -12.05 -0.88 32.23
CA LEU A 19 -10.60 -0.84 32.17
C LEU A 19 -10.10 -2.19 31.65
N THR A 20 -10.42 -2.54 30.40
CA THR A 20 -10.03 -3.85 29.84
C THR A 20 -9.45 -3.74 28.43
N THR A 21 -8.55 -4.65 28.12
CA THR A 21 -7.94 -4.85 26.78
C THR A 21 -8.70 -5.90 25.96
N GLY A 22 -9.44 -6.80 26.63
CA GLY A 22 -10.25 -7.87 26.05
C GLY A 22 -11.75 -7.75 26.38
N GLY A 23 -12.56 -8.61 25.76
CA GLY A 23 -14.02 -8.64 25.91
C GLY A 23 -14.60 -10.00 26.28
N GLN A 24 -13.76 -10.95 26.67
CA GLN A 24 -14.17 -12.28 27.14
C GLN A 24 -13.84 -12.39 28.64
N GLU A 25 -14.69 -13.10 29.38
CA GLU A 25 -14.58 -13.35 30.83
C GLU A 25 -14.35 -12.07 31.67
N LEU A 26 -15.42 -11.27 31.74
CA LEU A 26 -15.42 -10.01 32.49
C LEU A 26 -15.80 -10.25 33.95
N VAL A 27 -15.02 -9.68 34.87
CA VAL A 27 -15.33 -9.65 36.31
C VAL A 27 -15.82 -8.26 36.69
N TYR A 28 -16.97 -8.21 37.37
CA TYR A 28 -17.55 -6.98 37.90
C TYR A 28 -17.19 -6.82 39.37
N VAL A 29 -16.68 -5.65 39.73
CA VAL A 29 -16.36 -5.28 41.12
C VAL A 29 -17.12 -4.02 41.47
N ASP A 30 -18.03 -4.14 42.44
CA ASP A 30 -18.82 -3.02 42.95
C ASP A 30 -18.13 -2.43 44.19
N THR A 31 -17.91 -1.12 44.18
CA THR A 31 -17.33 -0.40 45.32
C THR A 31 -18.39 0.07 46.31
N ALA A 32 -18.11 -0.03 47.60
CA ALA A 32 -18.97 0.49 48.66
C ALA A 32 -19.10 2.03 48.63
N ALA A 33 -20.16 2.54 49.27
CA ALA A 33 -20.43 3.99 49.38
C ALA A 33 -19.35 4.77 50.16
N GLY A 34 -18.59 4.10 51.02
CA GLY A 34 -17.49 4.69 51.81
C GLY A 34 -16.10 4.49 51.22
N ALA A 35 -15.98 4.09 49.94
CA ALA A 35 -14.67 3.85 49.33
C ALA A 35 -13.83 5.14 49.28
N ALA A 36 -12.68 5.14 49.95
CA ALA A 36 -11.78 6.30 50.00
C ALA A 36 -10.82 6.36 48.79
N ALA A 37 -10.34 5.20 48.32
CA ALA A 37 -9.35 5.10 47.25
C ALA A 37 -9.95 4.76 45.86
N ALA A 38 -11.21 4.32 45.83
CA ALA A 38 -11.96 4.06 44.60
C ALA A 38 -13.22 4.92 44.58
N ARG A 39 -13.80 5.15 43.39
CA ARG A 39 -15.02 5.98 43.30
C ARG A 39 -16.17 5.26 43.99
N PRO A 40 -16.86 5.88 44.97
CA PRO A 40 -17.99 5.26 45.64
C PRO A 40 -19.10 4.81 44.68
N ASN A 41 -19.79 3.73 45.04
CA ASN A 41 -20.96 3.22 44.30
C ASN A 41 -20.72 3.01 42.79
N THR A 42 -19.49 2.70 42.39
CA THR A 42 -19.09 2.48 41.00
C THR A 42 -18.86 1.00 40.72
N ARG A 43 -19.39 0.52 39.60
CA ARG A 43 -19.10 -0.80 39.05
C ARG A 43 -17.90 -0.74 38.12
N TYR A 44 -16.81 -1.39 38.52
CA TYR A 44 -15.61 -1.56 37.71
C TYR A 44 -15.65 -2.89 36.97
N VAL A 45 -15.10 -2.91 35.76
CA VAL A 45 -14.99 -4.11 34.93
C VAL A 45 -13.53 -4.45 34.70
N PHE A 46 -13.16 -5.67 35.07
CA PHE A 46 -11.83 -6.24 34.89
C PHE A 46 -11.90 -7.45 33.94
N SER A 47 -10.77 -7.80 33.32
CA SER A 47 -10.64 -8.99 32.44
C SER A 47 -9.31 -9.69 32.76
N PRO A 48 -9.20 -10.28 33.97
CA PRO A 48 -8.01 -11.05 34.36
C PRO A 48 -7.89 -12.32 33.50
N GLU A 49 -6.67 -12.82 33.35
CA GLU A 49 -6.38 -14.09 32.67
C GLU A 49 -7.08 -15.28 33.33
N ASP A 50 -7.20 -15.26 34.67
CA ASP A 50 -7.89 -16.27 35.48
C ASP A 50 -8.97 -15.59 36.33
N ALA A 51 -10.20 -15.54 35.79
CA ALA A 51 -11.34 -14.88 36.42
C ALA A 51 -11.80 -15.59 37.69
N ASP A 52 -11.76 -16.92 37.73
CA ASP A 52 -12.22 -17.71 38.86
C ASP A 52 -11.31 -17.54 40.07
N ARG A 53 -9.98 -17.62 39.86
CA ARG A 53 -9.00 -17.35 40.92
C ARG A 53 -9.06 -15.90 41.38
N PHE A 54 -9.26 -14.95 40.46
CA PHE A 54 -9.42 -13.54 40.82
C PHE A 54 -10.62 -13.33 41.75
N VAL A 55 -11.80 -13.89 41.40
CA VAL A 55 -13.00 -13.79 42.24
C VAL A 55 -12.82 -14.49 43.58
N ALA A 56 -12.19 -15.67 43.60
CA ALA A 56 -11.92 -16.42 44.83
C ALA A 56 -11.03 -15.62 45.80
N LEU A 57 -9.95 -15.01 45.32
CA LEU A 57 -9.07 -14.19 46.15
C LEU A 57 -9.74 -12.91 46.65
N VAL A 58 -10.54 -12.25 45.82
CA VAL A 58 -11.31 -11.07 46.26
C VAL A 58 -12.30 -11.42 47.36
N ARG A 59 -13.00 -12.56 47.26
CA ARG A 59 -13.92 -13.04 48.31
C ARG A 59 -13.19 -13.42 49.58
N ALA A 60 -12.06 -14.13 49.46
CA ALA A 60 -11.22 -14.48 50.59
C ALA A 60 -10.69 -13.24 51.33
N ALA A 61 -10.26 -12.21 50.58
CA ALA A 61 -9.85 -10.93 51.17
C ALA A 61 -10.98 -10.26 51.95
N GLN A 62 -12.21 -10.28 51.43
CA GLN A 62 -13.39 -9.73 52.11
C GLN A 62 -13.78 -10.50 53.37
N ALA A 63 -13.61 -11.83 53.35
CA ALA A 63 -13.89 -12.71 54.49
C ALA A 63 -12.77 -12.71 55.56
N GLY A 64 -11.60 -12.12 55.26
CA GLY A 64 -10.42 -12.21 56.12
C GLY A 64 -9.65 -13.53 56.00
N GLU A 65 -9.97 -14.36 55.01
CA GLU A 65 -9.43 -15.71 54.76
C GLU A 65 -8.29 -15.69 53.70
N TRP A 66 -7.67 -14.53 53.48
CA TRP A 66 -6.64 -14.35 52.46
C TRP A 66 -5.50 -15.37 52.58
N ALA A 67 -4.99 -15.59 53.80
CA ALA A 67 -3.86 -16.47 54.05
C ALA A 67 -4.13 -17.92 53.63
N GLU A 68 -5.38 -18.38 53.70
CA GLU A 68 -5.78 -19.74 53.35
C GLU A 68 -5.88 -19.93 51.83
N VAL A 69 -6.37 -18.92 51.10
CA VAL A 69 -6.64 -19.01 49.66
C VAL A 69 -5.46 -18.53 48.80
N ALA A 70 -4.68 -17.55 49.28
CA ALA A 70 -3.55 -16.99 48.55
C ALA A 70 -2.28 -17.85 48.62
N GLY A 71 -2.21 -18.85 49.51
CA GLY A 71 -1.05 -19.73 49.63
C GLY A 71 0.22 -19.02 50.14
N GLY A 72 0.05 -18.03 51.02
CA GLY A 72 1.16 -17.35 51.70
C GLY A 72 1.82 -16.19 50.94
N VAL A 73 1.23 -15.72 49.84
CA VAL A 73 1.69 -14.49 49.16
C VAL A 73 0.91 -13.27 49.66
N ASP A 74 1.60 -12.14 49.83
CA ASP A 74 0.99 -10.87 50.23
C ASP A 74 0.25 -10.18 49.07
N GLU A 75 0.61 -10.51 47.82
CA GLU A 75 0.01 -9.95 46.61
C GLU A 75 -0.10 -11.02 45.51
N ALA A 76 -1.22 -11.01 44.78
CA ALA A 76 -1.43 -11.84 43.61
C ALA A 76 -1.53 -10.95 42.36
N VAL A 77 -0.67 -11.22 41.37
CA VAL A 77 -0.63 -10.47 40.11
C VAL A 77 -1.44 -11.21 39.06
N PHE A 78 -2.34 -10.48 38.39
CA PHE A 78 -3.16 -11.00 37.30
C PHE A 78 -2.86 -10.24 36.02
N SER A 79 -2.39 -10.94 35.00
CA SER A 79 -2.27 -10.38 33.65
C SER A 79 -3.66 -10.20 33.03
N PRO A 80 -3.89 -9.15 32.22
CA PRO A 80 -5.12 -9.06 31.45
C PRO A 80 -5.12 -10.10 30.33
N GLN A 81 -6.30 -10.58 29.91
CA GLN A 81 -6.37 -11.46 28.75
C GLN A 81 -5.75 -10.78 27.51
N PRO A 82 -4.95 -11.52 26.72
CA PRO A 82 -4.33 -10.98 25.52
C PRO A 82 -5.40 -10.52 24.53
N GLY A 83 -5.27 -9.30 24.04
CA GLY A 83 -6.12 -8.80 22.97
C GLY A 83 -5.92 -9.62 21.69
N PRO A 84 -6.91 -9.63 20.76
CA PRO A 84 -6.76 -10.32 19.49
C PRO A 84 -5.53 -9.79 18.74
N SER A 85 -4.68 -10.71 18.27
CA SER A 85 -3.49 -10.36 17.50
C SER A 85 -3.88 -9.77 16.15
N VAL A 86 -3.32 -8.61 15.79
CA VAL A 86 -3.50 -8.03 14.46
C VAL A 86 -2.99 -8.96 13.35
N LEU A 87 -2.00 -9.82 13.65
CA LEU A 87 -1.46 -10.79 12.70
C LEU A 87 -2.42 -11.97 12.42
N THR A 88 -3.47 -12.13 13.24
CA THR A 88 -4.54 -13.12 13.00
C THR A 88 -5.75 -12.52 12.26
N ASP A 89 -5.73 -11.23 11.95
CA ASP A 89 -6.82 -10.57 11.23
C ASP A 89 -6.79 -10.95 9.73
N PRO A 90 -7.81 -11.65 9.20
CA PRO A 90 -7.86 -12.02 7.79
C PRO A 90 -7.95 -10.79 6.86
N PHE A 91 -8.52 -9.67 7.32
CA PHE A 91 -8.61 -8.45 6.52
C PHE A 91 -7.25 -7.76 6.39
N LEU A 92 -6.39 -7.85 7.42
CA LEU A 92 -5.01 -7.37 7.32
C LEU A 92 -4.26 -8.13 6.22
N TRP A 93 -4.35 -9.46 6.21
CA TRP A 93 -3.68 -10.27 5.20
C TRP A 93 -4.25 -10.04 3.80
N LEU A 94 -5.56 -9.87 3.66
CA LEU A 94 -6.18 -9.49 2.40
C LEU A 94 -5.67 -8.12 1.91
N ALA A 95 -5.58 -7.13 2.80
CA ALA A 95 -5.04 -5.82 2.48
C ALA A 95 -3.56 -5.87 2.08
N ILE A 96 -2.74 -6.64 2.79
CA ILE A 96 -1.34 -6.88 2.43
C ILE A 96 -1.25 -7.56 1.06
N ALA A 97 -1.98 -8.65 0.84
CA ALA A 97 -1.97 -9.39 -0.42
C ALA A 97 -2.43 -8.52 -1.60
N ALA A 98 -3.38 -7.62 -1.40
CA ALA A 98 -3.85 -6.70 -2.44
C ALA A 98 -2.84 -5.57 -2.71
N THR A 99 -2.15 -5.06 -1.68
CA THR A 99 -1.28 -3.88 -1.80
C THR A 99 0.16 -4.22 -2.17
N LEU A 100 0.69 -5.36 -1.71
CA LEU A 100 2.08 -5.75 -1.91
C LEU A 100 2.47 -5.89 -3.39
N PRO A 101 1.68 -6.51 -4.29
CA PRO A 101 2.01 -6.60 -5.71
C PRO A 101 2.05 -5.22 -6.39
N ILE A 102 1.21 -4.30 -5.93
CA ILE A 102 1.22 -2.92 -6.44
C ILE A 102 2.46 -2.19 -5.93
N ALA A 103 2.74 -2.30 -4.63
CA ALA A 103 3.87 -1.61 -3.98
C ALA A 103 5.24 -2.10 -4.48
N ILE A 104 5.38 -3.39 -4.79
CA ILE A 104 6.66 -3.97 -5.23
C ILE A 104 6.69 -4.16 -6.75
N GLY A 105 5.64 -4.75 -7.32
CA GLY A 105 5.59 -5.10 -8.73
C GLY A 105 5.57 -3.89 -9.64
N PHE A 106 4.82 -2.82 -9.30
CA PHE A 106 4.76 -1.63 -10.15
C PHE A 106 6.12 -0.90 -10.24
N PRO A 107 6.82 -0.59 -9.13
CA PRO A 107 8.18 -0.03 -9.22
C PRO A 107 9.17 -0.93 -9.94
N TRP A 108 9.08 -2.25 -9.75
CA TRP A 108 9.92 -3.21 -10.46
C TRP A 108 9.70 -3.16 -11.97
N VAL A 109 8.44 -3.18 -12.43
CA VAL A 109 8.10 -3.08 -13.87
C VAL A 109 8.58 -1.77 -14.46
N VAL A 110 8.41 -0.65 -13.75
CA VAL A 110 8.90 0.67 -14.21
C VAL A 110 10.41 0.67 -14.35
N THR A 111 11.13 0.20 -13.33
CA THR A 111 12.61 0.22 -13.31
C THR A 111 13.21 -0.74 -14.33
N ALA A 112 12.65 -1.94 -14.48
CA ALA A 112 13.02 -2.88 -15.54
C ALA A 112 12.73 -2.27 -16.93
N GLY A 113 11.57 -1.64 -17.08
CA GLY A 113 11.14 -0.93 -18.29
C GLY A 113 12.12 0.14 -18.73
N ALA A 114 12.55 0.97 -17.78
CA ALA A 114 13.49 2.06 -18.00
C ALA A 114 14.88 1.55 -18.40
N ARG A 115 15.41 0.56 -17.67
CA ARG A 115 16.75 -0.01 -17.93
C ARG A 115 16.82 -0.80 -19.23
N GLY A 116 15.73 -1.44 -19.62
CA GLY A 116 15.63 -2.22 -20.85
C GLY A 116 15.35 -1.39 -22.10
N MET A 117 15.16 -0.07 -21.97
CA MET A 117 14.70 0.74 -23.10
C MET A 117 15.81 1.04 -24.09
N HIS A 118 15.67 0.51 -25.30
CA HIS A 118 16.58 0.78 -26.40
C HIS A 118 15.87 0.64 -27.75
N TYR A 119 16.45 1.26 -28.77
CA TYR A 119 15.90 1.31 -30.12
C TYR A 119 16.86 0.59 -31.05
N ARG A 120 16.34 -0.26 -31.94
CA ARG A 120 17.13 -0.94 -32.97
C ARG A 120 16.54 -0.63 -34.32
N VAL A 121 17.38 -0.16 -35.24
CA VAL A 121 17.02 0.00 -36.65
C VAL A 121 17.68 -1.14 -37.41
N GLY A 122 16.95 -1.77 -38.33
CA GLY A 122 17.47 -2.87 -39.14
C GLY A 122 16.65 -3.09 -40.41
N PRO A 123 16.93 -4.16 -41.16
CA PRO A 123 16.33 -4.39 -42.48
C PRO A 123 14.80 -4.57 -42.44
N ASP A 124 14.26 -5.05 -41.32
CA ASP A 124 12.81 -5.22 -41.17
C ASP A 124 12.07 -3.92 -40.79
N GLY A 125 12.77 -2.94 -40.19
CA GLY A 125 12.15 -1.75 -39.61
C GLY A 125 12.81 -1.25 -38.32
N ILE A 126 12.03 -0.51 -37.53
CA ILE A 126 12.45 0.06 -36.24
C ILE A 126 11.82 -0.75 -35.10
N ALA A 127 12.65 -1.37 -34.26
CA ALA A 127 12.24 -2.09 -33.07
C ALA A 127 12.46 -1.24 -31.81
N VAL A 128 11.41 -1.12 -31.01
CA VAL A 128 11.43 -0.49 -29.69
C VAL A 128 11.41 -1.57 -28.62
N HIS A 129 12.40 -1.56 -27.73
CA HIS A 129 12.47 -2.41 -26.56
C HIS A 129 12.16 -1.57 -25.32
N HIS A 130 11.33 -2.06 -24.40
CA HIS A 130 11.14 -1.45 -23.07
C HIS A 130 10.64 -2.48 -22.04
N LEU A 131 9.57 -3.23 -22.34
CA LEU A 131 9.11 -4.42 -21.56
C LEU A 131 8.89 -5.66 -22.42
N GLY A 132 9.18 -5.51 -23.71
CA GLY A 132 9.02 -6.48 -24.77
C GLY A 132 9.54 -5.82 -26.04
N ARG A 133 9.39 -6.49 -27.18
CA ARG A 133 9.82 -5.98 -28.48
C ARG A 133 8.60 -5.54 -29.29
N LYS A 134 8.54 -4.26 -29.66
CA LYS A 134 7.58 -3.74 -30.63
C LYS A 134 8.30 -3.38 -31.93
N LEU A 135 8.01 -4.09 -33.01
CA LEU A 135 8.56 -3.82 -34.34
C LEU A 135 7.58 -2.96 -35.16
N TYR A 136 8.08 -1.86 -35.69
CA TYR A 136 7.43 -1.05 -36.73
C TYR A 136 8.10 -1.39 -38.05
N ARG A 137 7.42 -2.13 -38.92
CA ARG A 137 7.97 -2.56 -40.21
C ARG A 137 8.02 -1.40 -41.19
N TRP A 138 8.98 -1.38 -42.10
CA TRP A 138 9.10 -0.30 -43.11
C TRP A 138 7.81 -0.04 -43.89
N GLN A 139 7.09 -1.09 -44.28
CA GLN A 139 5.78 -1.01 -44.96
C GLN A 139 4.70 -0.26 -44.17
N ASP A 140 4.81 -0.23 -42.84
CA ASP A 140 3.88 0.45 -41.94
C ASP A 140 4.34 1.87 -41.59
N ILE A 141 5.54 2.27 -42.01
CA ILE A 141 6.16 3.55 -41.72
C ILE A 141 5.98 4.48 -42.91
N LYS A 142 5.23 5.57 -42.70
CA LYS A 142 5.01 6.61 -43.71
C LYS A 142 6.16 7.63 -43.69
N SER A 143 6.53 8.10 -42.51
CA SER A 143 7.62 9.05 -42.34
C SER A 143 8.33 8.88 -41.00
N VAL A 144 9.61 9.27 -41.00
CA VAL A 144 10.45 9.41 -39.81
C VAL A 144 11.01 10.82 -39.88
N GLN A 145 10.81 11.62 -38.83
CA GLN A 145 11.23 13.03 -38.80
C GLN A 145 11.91 13.36 -37.48
N ARG A 146 12.91 14.23 -37.54
CA ARG A 146 13.47 14.87 -36.36
C ARG A 146 12.47 15.89 -35.82
N LEU A 147 12.27 15.89 -34.51
CA LEU A 147 11.42 16.82 -33.80
C LEU A 147 12.27 17.62 -32.81
N ASP A 148 12.65 18.83 -33.20
CA ASP A 148 13.49 19.72 -32.38
C ASP A 148 12.71 20.45 -31.28
N GLN A 149 11.38 20.43 -31.34
CA GLN A 149 10.51 20.97 -30.30
C GLN A 149 9.44 19.96 -29.93
N VAL A 150 9.40 19.58 -28.65
CA VAL A 150 8.39 18.64 -28.14
C VAL A 150 7.21 19.46 -27.63
N PRO A 151 6.02 19.36 -28.24
CA PRO A 151 4.84 20.05 -27.74
C PRO A 151 4.46 19.51 -26.36
N ARG A 152 3.66 20.28 -25.62
CA ARG A 152 3.20 19.87 -24.28
C ARG A 152 2.45 18.52 -24.37
N LEU A 153 2.93 17.55 -23.61
CA LEU A 153 2.39 16.19 -23.56
C LEU A 153 1.47 16.04 -22.35
N TRP A 154 0.27 15.55 -22.58
CA TRP A 154 -0.67 15.14 -21.55
C TRP A 154 -0.82 13.62 -21.55
N ARG A 155 -0.54 12.96 -20.42
CA ARG A 155 -0.61 11.50 -20.33
C ARG A 155 -2.07 11.05 -20.28
N VAL A 156 -2.46 10.16 -21.20
CA VAL A 156 -3.77 9.50 -21.19
C VAL A 156 -3.65 8.11 -20.58
N PHE A 157 -2.65 7.34 -21.00
CA PHE A 157 -2.43 5.98 -20.54
C PHE A 157 -0.94 5.63 -20.48
N GLY A 158 -0.54 4.76 -19.57
CA GLY A 158 0.85 4.31 -19.40
C GLY A 158 1.60 5.00 -18.26
N ALA A 159 2.93 4.96 -18.32
CA ALA A 159 3.84 5.45 -17.29
C ALA A 159 4.50 6.77 -17.71
N SER A 160 4.55 7.72 -16.77
CA SER A 160 5.33 8.96 -16.91
C SER A 160 6.03 9.22 -15.58
N LEU A 161 7.16 8.55 -15.40
CA LEU A 161 8.00 8.67 -14.23
C LEU A 161 9.36 9.22 -14.66
N PRO A 162 10.12 9.84 -13.73
CA PRO A 162 11.48 10.28 -14.05
C PRO A 162 12.30 9.13 -14.65
N GLY A 163 12.79 9.31 -15.87
CA GLY A 163 13.57 8.28 -16.58
C GLY A 163 12.75 7.25 -17.37
N TYR A 164 11.40 7.30 -17.32
CA TYR A 164 10.54 6.35 -18.05
C TYR A 164 9.19 6.96 -18.46
N HIS A 165 9.07 7.28 -19.74
CA HIS A 165 7.86 7.80 -20.37
C HIS A 165 7.43 6.84 -21.48
N VAL A 166 6.48 5.96 -21.16
CA VAL A 166 5.94 4.98 -22.11
C VAL A 166 4.44 4.92 -22.01
N GLY A 167 3.75 5.14 -23.13
CA GLY A 167 2.30 5.10 -23.15
C GLY A 167 1.67 5.93 -24.25
N ASP A 168 0.39 6.26 -24.07
CA ASP A 168 -0.38 7.07 -25.00
C ASP A 168 -0.57 8.47 -24.37
N PHE A 169 -0.12 9.48 -25.11
CA PHE A 169 -0.11 10.87 -24.72
C PHE A 169 -0.87 11.71 -25.75
N ILE A 170 -1.46 12.81 -25.32
CA ILE A 170 -1.99 13.84 -26.21
C ILE A 170 -0.93 14.93 -26.31
N ALA A 171 -0.49 15.20 -27.52
CA ALA A 171 0.47 16.23 -27.88
C ALA A 171 -0.27 17.30 -28.66
N GLY A 172 -0.43 18.52 -28.13
CA GLY A 172 -1.30 19.58 -28.67
C GLY A 172 -1.58 19.53 -30.19
N SER A 173 -0.64 20.01 -31.00
CA SER A 173 -0.75 20.04 -32.47
C SER A 173 -0.56 18.68 -33.16
N LEU A 174 -0.03 17.68 -32.45
CA LEU A 174 0.26 16.34 -32.98
C LEU A 174 -0.86 15.31 -32.66
N GLY A 175 -1.89 15.67 -31.90
CA GLY A 175 -2.95 14.77 -31.48
C GLY A 175 -2.45 13.66 -30.57
N THR A 176 -3.06 12.47 -30.67
CA THR A 176 -2.66 11.31 -29.87
C THR A 176 -1.37 10.70 -30.40
N VAL A 177 -0.35 10.67 -29.55
CA VAL A 177 0.98 10.12 -29.85
C VAL A 177 1.34 9.03 -28.85
N LYS A 178 1.92 7.93 -29.35
CA LYS A 178 2.48 6.89 -28.49
C LYS A 178 3.93 7.24 -28.18
N VAL A 179 4.29 7.37 -26.92
CA VAL A 179 5.63 7.83 -26.51
C VAL A 179 6.44 6.64 -26.02
N TYR A 180 7.71 6.60 -26.41
CA TYR A 180 8.73 5.74 -25.82
C TYR A 180 10.00 6.57 -25.63
N ALA A 181 10.22 7.05 -24.41
CA ALA A 181 11.38 7.88 -24.11
C ALA A 181 11.82 7.75 -22.65
N SER A 182 13.13 7.76 -22.40
CA SER A 182 13.66 7.89 -21.04
C SER A 182 13.59 9.34 -20.56
N ARG A 183 13.72 10.29 -21.50
CA ARG A 183 13.67 11.73 -21.25
C ARG A 183 12.78 12.41 -22.29
N LEU A 184 11.82 13.22 -21.83
CA LEU A 184 10.99 14.07 -22.70
C LEU A 184 11.70 15.40 -23.00
N LYS A 185 12.87 15.31 -23.61
CA LYS A 185 13.65 16.48 -24.02
C LYS A 185 13.92 16.42 -25.52
N PRO A 186 13.74 17.53 -26.26
CA PRO A 186 14.20 17.61 -27.64
C PRO A 186 15.73 17.50 -27.73
N PRO A 187 16.27 17.06 -28.88
CA PRO A 187 15.56 16.55 -30.06
C PRO A 187 14.95 15.15 -29.82
N MET A 188 13.84 14.86 -30.49
CA MET A 188 13.19 13.53 -30.48
C MET A 188 12.92 13.07 -31.92
N VAL A 189 12.52 11.81 -32.10
CA VAL A 189 12.17 11.24 -33.40
C VAL A 189 10.67 10.97 -33.47
N LEU A 190 9.99 11.57 -34.44
CA LEU A 190 8.59 11.36 -34.74
C LEU A 190 8.45 10.35 -35.89
N LEU A 191 7.83 9.22 -35.57
CA LEU A 191 7.43 8.20 -36.54
C LEU A 191 5.95 8.38 -36.85
N GLU A 192 5.59 8.55 -38.12
CA GLU A 192 4.21 8.45 -38.59
C GLU A 192 4.00 7.11 -39.30
N THR A 193 3.00 6.37 -38.87
CA THR A 193 2.62 5.11 -39.54
C THR A 193 1.66 5.37 -40.69
N THR A 194 1.57 4.45 -41.64
CA THR A 194 0.64 4.50 -42.77
C THR A 194 -0.83 4.57 -42.33
N ARG A 195 -1.15 4.08 -41.13
CA ARG A 195 -2.47 4.15 -40.50
C ARG A 195 -2.73 5.45 -39.73
N GLY A 196 -1.87 6.46 -39.87
CA GLY A 196 -1.99 7.77 -39.22
C GLY A 196 -1.64 7.80 -37.73
N ARG A 197 -1.15 6.69 -37.15
CA ARG A 197 -0.67 6.68 -35.76
C ARG A 197 0.71 7.31 -35.69
N ARG A 198 0.91 8.17 -34.70
CA ARG A 198 2.18 8.86 -34.43
C ARG A 198 2.87 8.24 -33.23
N VAL A 199 4.17 8.01 -33.34
CA VAL A 199 5.00 7.45 -32.28
C VAL A 199 6.20 8.36 -32.06
N LEU A 200 6.43 8.77 -30.81
CA LEU A 200 7.53 9.64 -30.42
C LEU A 200 8.60 8.80 -29.72
N LEU A 201 9.80 8.79 -30.27
CA LEU A 201 10.96 8.08 -29.73
C LEU A 201 11.95 9.09 -29.17
N GLY A 202 12.50 8.82 -27.99
CA GLY A 202 13.57 9.63 -27.39
C GLY A 202 14.88 8.85 -27.32
N PRO A 203 15.55 8.55 -28.46
CA PRO A 203 16.87 7.94 -28.45
C PRO A 203 17.90 8.91 -27.84
N GLU A 204 18.97 8.36 -27.29
CA GLU A 204 20.09 9.18 -26.81
C GLU A 204 20.85 9.83 -27.97
N ASP A 205 21.00 9.11 -29.08
CA ASP A 205 21.57 9.60 -30.33
C ASP A 205 20.48 9.63 -31.42
N VAL A 206 19.89 10.82 -31.63
CA VAL A 206 18.85 11.04 -32.65
C VAL A 206 19.44 10.94 -34.05
N ASP A 207 20.61 11.54 -34.28
CA ASP A 207 21.24 11.59 -35.59
C ASP A 207 21.70 10.20 -36.05
N GLY A 208 22.31 9.42 -35.15
CA GLY A 208 22.65 8.02 -35.43
C GLY A 208 21.43 7.17 -35.78
N LEU A 209 20.29 7.37 -35.11
CA LEU A 209 19.05 6.66 -35.43
C LEU A 209 18.52 7.07 -36.82
N LEU A 210 18.50 8.36 -37.14
CA LEU A 210 18.03 8.85 -38.44
C LEU A 210 18.93 8.38 -39.59
N ASN A 211 20.25 8.43 -39.42
CA ASN A 211 21.20 7.91 -40.39
C ASN A 211 21.00 6.40 -40.63
N ALA A 212 20.74 5.63 -39.57
CA ALA A 212 20.43 4.22 -39.70
C ALA A 212 19.09 3.99 -40.43
N VAL A 213 18.09 4.83 -40.22
CA VAL A 213 16.82 4.78 -40.95
C VAL A 213 17.03 5.04 -42.44
N GLU A 214 17.84 6.04 -42.80
CA GLU A 214 18.16 6.36 -44.20
C GLU A 214 18.93 5.24 -44.89
N HIS A 215 19.77 4.50 -44.15
CA HIS A 215 20.53 3.38 -44.71
C HIS A 215 19.65 2.17 -45.08
N TYR A 216 18.58 1.89 -44.31
CA TYR A 216 17.75 0.68 -44.47
C TYR A 216 16.42 0.91 -45.18
N ARG A 217 16.06 2.17 -45.47
CA ARG A 217 14.82 2.55 -46.14
C ARG A 217 15.01 2.61 -47.65
#